data_AF-A0A521K5X7-F1
#
_entry.id   AF-A0A521K5X7-F1
#
_cell.length_a   1.000
_cell.length_b   1.000
_cell.length_c   1.000
_cell.angle_alpha   90.00
_cell.angle_beta   90.00
_cell.angle_gamma   90.00
#
_symmetry.space_group_name_H-M   'P 1'
#
loop_
_entity.id
_entity.type
_entity.pdbx_description
1 polymer ?
#
loop_
_entity_poly.entity_id
_entity_poly.type
_entity_poly.pdbx_seq_one_letter_code
_entity_poly.pdbx_strand_id
1 'polypeptide(L)'
;MDLPSPRPDAPHLADVVPAVLAAMGVADAQLDGVHQPIDLPGSVRGACVLLIDGLGAQLLDTYADDAPVLAGLRGRNLRAGYPSTTSAGLAAVGTGRRSGEHGMVGYSFRIPDHGVVNALRWTPHPVGADLRDVLVPEDVQPLPTTFGQATAAGVAVSVISGAEFTNSGLTRAVLRGGQYVGVHRLGDLAARVQQAVADGGFCYGYHADLDMLGHLYGAGSTAWRMQLRQVDRLVESIVEALPAGGLLAVVADHGMVNLDEADVVDIDARPELLDG
;
A
#
# COMPACT_ATOMS: atom_id res chain seq x y z
N MET A 1 16.78 26.21 8.83
CA MET A 1 16.14 24.90 8.64
C MET A 1 15.77 24.83 7.18
N ASP A 2 16.34 23.89 6.42
CA ASP A 2 15.89 23.70 5.05
C ASP A 2 14.46 23.16 5.10
N LEU A 3 13.52 23.93 4.54
CA LEU A 3 12.14 23.48 4.45
C LEU A 3 12.09 22.22 3.56
N PRO A 4 11.31 21.18 3.91
CA PRO A 4 11.13 20.04 3.05
C PRO A 4 10.61 20.50 1.68
N SER A 5 11.43 20.36 0.63
CA SER A 5 11.00 20.67 -0.73
C SER A 5 10.41 19.42 -1.39
N PRO A 6 9.23 19.51 -2.04
CA PRO A 6 8.76 18.42 -2.89
C PRO A 6 9.84 18.07 -3.91
N ARG A 7 10.15 16.77 -4.05
CA ARG A 7 11.05 16.29 -5.11
C ARG A 7 10.17 15.68 -6.20
N PRO A 8 9.73 16.45 -7.21
CA PRO A 8 8.74 15.99 -8.20
C PRO A 8 9.26 14.81 -9.04
N ASP A 9 10.59 14.69 -9.15
CA ASP A 9 11.28 13.68 -9.97
C ASP A 9 11.57 12.38 -9.20
N ALA A 10 11.21 12.31 -7.91
CA ALA A 10 11.38 11.08 -7.14
C ALA A 10 10.26 10.08 -7.51
N PRO A 11 10.57 8.79 -7.74
CA PRO A 11 9.54 7.78 -7.97
C PRO A 11 8.54 7.73 -6.82
N HIS A 12 7.27 7.60 -7.15
CA HIS A 12 6.18 7.57 -6.18
C HIS A 12 5.57 6.17 -6.13
N LEU A 13 5.00 5.79 -4.98
CA LEU A 13 4.28 4.52 -4.83
C LEU A 13 3.18 4.33 -5.90
N ALA A 14 2.52 5.42 -6.25
CA ALA A 14 1.49 5.47 -7.28
C ALA A 14 1.98 5.03 -8.68
N ASP A 15 3.29 5.12 -8.94
CA ASP A 15 3.87 4.76 -10.24
C ASP A 15 4.12 3.24 -10.37
N VAL A 16 4.08 2.48 -9.26
CA VAL A 16 4.49 1.06 -9.23
C VAL A 16 3.55 0.15 -10.01
N VAL A 17 2.25 0.16 -9.68
CA VAL A 17 1.28 -0.70 -10.38
C VAL A 17 1.18 -0.35 -11.87
N PRO A 18 1.07 0.94 -12.26
CA PRO A 18 1.19 1.36 -13.65
C PRO A 18 2.42 0.79 -14.38
N ALA A 19 3.61 0.88 -13.76
CA ALA A 19 4.84 0.36 -14.36
C ALA A 19 4.82 -1.16 -14.52
N VAL A 20 4.33 -1.89 -13.51
CA VAL A 20 4.21 -3.36 -13.58
C VAL A 20 3.24 -3.78 -14.68
N LEU A 21 2.07 -3.14 -14.77
CA LEU A 21 1.08 -3.42 -15.80
C LEU A 21 1.60 -3.10 -17.22
N ALA A 22 2.35 -2.00 -17.37
CA ALA A 22 3.02 -1.67 -18.64
C ALA A 22 4.06 -2.74 -19.02
N ALA A 23 4.85 -3.25 -18.06
CA ALA A 23 5.80 -4.33 -18.29
C ALA A 23 5.13 -5.66 -18.66
N MET A 24 3.87 -5.86 -18.26
CA MET A 24 3.00 -6.97 -18.65
C MET A 24 2.30 -6.74 -20.01
N GLY A 25 2.50 -5.60 -20.66
CA GLY A 25 1.93 -5.28 -21.97
C GLY A 25 0.53 -4.66 -21.93
N VAL A 26 0.05 -4.20 -20.77
CA VAL A 26 -1.18 -3.40 -20.69
C VAL A 26 -0.87 -2.01 -21.26
N ALA A 27 -1.30 -1.77 -22.50
CA ALA A 27 -1.23 -0.47 -23.12
C ALA A 27 -1.96 0.59 -22.27
N ASP A 28 -1.54 1.83 -22.37
CA ASP A 28 -2.16 2.99 -21.69
C ASP A 28 -2.00 3.05 -20.16
N ALA A 29 -1.45 2.02 -19.51
CA ALA A 29 -1.25 1.99 -18.05
C ALA A 29 -0.40 3.17 -17.53
N GLN A 30 0.46 3.76 -18.37
CA GLN A 30 1.31 4.90 -18.02
C GLN A 30 1.07 6.17 -18.87
N LEU A 31 0.04 6.21 -19.72
CA LEU A 31 -0.07 7.22 -20.78
C LEU A 31 -0.69 8.57 -20.37
N ASP A 32 -0.95 8.80 -19.09
CA ASP A 32 -1.49 10.09 -18.65
C ASP A 32 -0.41 11.19 -18.49
N GLY A 33 0.87 10.84 -18.65
CA GLY A 33 2.00 11.77 -18.54
C GLY A 33 2.30 12.21 -17.10
N VAL A 34 1.68 11.58 -16.10
CA VAL A 34 1.84 11.92 -14.67
C VAL A 34 2.86 10.99 -13.99
N HIS A 35 3.03 9.78 -14.52
CA HIS A 35 3.89 8.76 -13.91
C HIS A 35 5.37 8.92 -14.24
N GLN A 36 6.21 8.76 -13.22
CA GLN A 36 7.65 8.60 -13.43
C GLN A 36 7.93 7.15 -13.84
N PRO A 37 8.69 6.91 -14.93
CA PRO A 37 9.03 5.55 -15.34
C PRO A 37 9.81 4.81 -14.25
N ILE A 38 9.39 3.57 -13.99
CA ILE A 38 10.16 2.61 -13.22
C ILE A 38 10.64 1.56 -14.22
N ASP A 39 11.95 1.49 -14.42
CA ASP A 39 12.56 0.52 -15.33
C ASP A 39 12.38 -0.88 -14.77
N LEU A 40 11.52 -1.67 -15.43
CA LEU A 40 11.27 -3.07 -15.13
C LEU A 40 11.73 -3.92 -16.31
N PRO A 41 12.09 -5.20 -16.08
CA PRO A 41 12.47 -6.09 -17.17
C PRO A 41 11.32 -6.22 -18.19
N GLY A 42 11.64 -6.20 -19.48
CA GLY A 42 10.68 -6.58 -20.52
C GLY A 42 10.32 -8.07 -20.41
N SER A 43 9.14 -8.46 -20.92
CA SER A 43 8.60 -9.84 -20.94
C SER A 43 8.02 -10.41 -19.64
N VAL A 44 7.45 -9.55 -18.78
CA VAL A 44 6.73 -9.99 -17.58
C VAL A 44 5.46 -10.73 -17.98
N ARG A 45 5.36 -12.01 -17.61
CA ARG A 45 4.19 -12.86 -17.92
C ARG A 45 3.22 -12.94 -16.76
N GLY A 46 3.70 -12.83 -15.54
CA GLY A 46 2.91 -12.79 -14.32
C GLY A 46 3.62 -11.93 -13.28
N ALA A 47 2.87 -11.19 -12.48
CA ALA A 47 3.48 -10.24 -11.55
C ALA A 47 2.71 -10.12 -10.24
N CYS A 48 3.47 -9.89 -9.18
CA CYS A 48 2.94 -9.51 -7.87
C CYS A 48 3.51 -8.16 -7.44
N VAL A 49 2.64 -7.24 -7.04
CA VAL A 49 3.00 -6.11 -6.18
C VAL A 49 2.61 -6.49 -4.75
N LEU A 50 3.59 -6.82 -3.91
CA LEU A 50 3.40 -7.17 -2.51
C LEU A 50 3.66 -5.95 -1.64
N LEU A 51 2.62 -5.42 -1.01
CA LEU A 51 2.71 -4.32 -0.06
C LEU A 51 2.83 -4.87 1.36
N ILE A 52 3.95 -4.54 2.02
CA ILE A 52 4.15 -4.78 3.44
C ILE A 52 3.93 -3.45 4.16
N ASP A 53 2.84 -3.35 4.92
CA ASP A 53 2.43 -2.12 5.59
C ASP A 53 3.52 -1.67 6.57
N GLY A 54 3.86 -0.37 6.55
CA GLY A 54 4.84 0.23 7.45
C GLY A 54 6.31 -0.18 7.23
N LEU A 55 6.65 -0.92 6.16
CA LEU A 55 8.03 -1.33 5.83
C LEU A 55 8.86 -0.15 5.26
N GLY A 56 9.24 0.79 6.12
CA GLY A 56 10.05 1.95 5.73
C GLY A 56 11.44 1.58 5.21
N ALA A 57 11.89 2.25 4.14
CA ALA A 57 13.17 1.99 3.49
C ALA A 57 14.38 2.10 4.45
N GLN A 58 14.41 3.15 5.28
CA GLN A 58 15.47 3.34 6.28
C GLN A 58 15.43 2.29 7.39
N LEU A 59 14.23 1.79 7.74
CA LEU A 59 14.08 0.71 8.72
C LEU A 59 14.61 -0.61 8.16
N LEU A 60 14.33 -0.90 6.88
CA LEU A 60 14.93 -2.06 6.21
C LEU A 60 16.45 -1.94 6.15
N ASP A 61 16.98 -0.76 5.80
CA ASP A 61 18.43 -0.53 5.76
C ASP A 61 19.08 -0.70 7.16
N THR A 62 18.38 -0.26 8.22
CA THR A 62 18.85 -0.36 9.62
C THR A 62 18.83 -1.80 10.15
N TYR A 63 17.81 -2.58 9.78
CA TYR A 63 17.58 -3.95 10.25
C TYR A 63 17.81 -5.01 9.17
N ALA A 64 18.73 -4.75 8.23
CA ALA A 64 19.02 -5.64 7.10
C ALA A 64 19.41 -7.06 7.53
N ASP A 65 20.11 -7.21 8.66
CA ASP A 65 20.51 -8.52 9.21
C ASP A 65 19.31 -9.37 9.67
N ASP A 66 18.15 -8.75 9.96
CA ASP A 66 16.92 -9.44 10.28
C ASP A 66 16.11 -9.85 9.04
N ALA A 67 16.43 -9.27 7.87
CA ALA A 67 15.72 -9.53 6.62
C ALA A 67 16.67 -9.60 5.41
N PRO A 68 17.56 -10.61 5.36
CA PRO A 68 18.58 -10.72 4.33
C PRO A 68 18.01 -10.85 2.91
N VAL A 69 16.83 -11.46 2.72
CA VAL A 69 16.22 -11.59 1.38
C VAL A 69 15.71 -10.24 0.91
N LEU A 70 14.93 -9.53 1.73
CA LEU A 70 14.47 -8.17 1.45
C LEU A 70 15.64 -7.20 1.23
N ALA A 71 16.68 -7.29 2.06
CA ALA A 71 17.89 -6.48 1.92
C ALA A 71 18.64 -6.79 0.61
N GLY A 72 18.66 -8.06 0.18
CA GLY A 72 19.20 -8.46 -1.12
C GLY A 72 18.40 -7.93 -2.32
N LEU A 73 17.10 -7.69 -2.15
CA LEU A 73 16.18 -7.14 -3.16
C LEU A 73 16.08 -5.62 -3.12
N ARG A 74 16.88 -4.95 -2.29
CA ARG A 74 16.77 -3.52 -2.01
C ARG A 74 16.87 -2.66 -3.28
N GLY A 75 15.75 -2.04 -3.65
CA GLY A 75 15.62 -1.18 -4.84
C GLY A 75 15.77 0.32 -4.55
N ARG A 76 15.16 1.16 -5.40
CA ARG A 76 15.11 2.62 -5.22
C ARG A 76 14.14 3.01 -4.09
N ASN A 77 14.37 4.16 -3.47
CA ASN A 77 13.41 4.73 -2.51
C ASN A 77 12.21 5.32 -3.25
N LEU A 78 11.01 4.86 -2.89
CA LEU A 78 9.75 5.43 -3.33
C LEU A 78 9.31 6.51 -2.35
N ARG A 79 8.63 7.54 -2.86
CA ARG A 79 7.89 8.49 -2.05
C ARG A 79 6.51 7.90 -1.71
N ALA A 80 6.18 7.95 -0.43
CA ALA A 80 4.80 7.88 0.04
C ALA A 80 4.12 9.24 -0.17
N GLY A 81 2.80 9.22 -0.30
CA GLY A 81 1.99 10.43 -0.35
C GLY A 81 1.96 11.17 0.98
N TYR A 82 1.38 12.38 0.98
CA TYR A 82 1.08 13.12 2.21
C TYR A 82 -0.44 13.28 2.37
N PRO A 83 -1.02 12.93 3.53
CA PRO A 83 -0.34 12.29 4.67
C PRO A 83 0.04 10.83 4.36
N SER A 84 1.13 10.36 4.96
CA SER A 84 1.65 9.00 4.76
C SER A 84 0.86 8.00 5.63
N THR A 85 -0.35 7.66 5.20
CA THR A 85 -1.23 6.71 5.88
C THR A 85 -1.60 5.55 4.96
N THR A 86 -1.97 4.42 5.55
CA THR A 86 -2.46 3.23 4.85
C THR A 86 -3.54 3.56 3.82
N SER A 87 -4.55 4.37 4.21
CA SER A 87 -5.63 4.76 3.28
C SER A 87 -5.12 5.53 2.04
N ALA A 88 -4.18 6.46 2.22
CA ALA A 88 -3.61 7.21 1.11
C ALA A 88 -2.67 6.34 0.25
N GLY A 89 -1.87 5.46 0.88
CA GLY A 89 -0.97 4.56 0.17
C GLY A 89 -1.70 3.50 -0.67
N LEU A 90 -2.71 2.85 -0.08
CA LEU A 90 -3.60 1.92 -0.80
C LEU A 90 -4.34 2.62 -1.95
N ALA A 91 -4.78 3.87 -1.76
CA ALA A 91 -5.38 4.66 -2.83
C ALA A 91 -4.40 4.96 -3.96
N ALA A 92 -3.15 5.30 -3.62
CA ALA A 92 -2.09 5.54 -4.60
C ALA A 92 -1.81 4.28 -5.44
N VAL A 93 -1.66 3.12 -4.80
CA VAL A 93 -1.49 1.83 -5.48
C VAL A 93 -2.69 1.50 -6.35
N GLY A 94 -3.88 1.63 -5.77
CA GLY A 94 -5.11 1.17 -6.39
C GLY A 94 -5.59 2.03 -7.54
N THR A 95 -5.27 3.32 -7.55
CA THR A 95 -5.71 4.26 -8.60
C THR A 95 -4.57 4.70 -9.51
N GLY A 96 -3.32 4.42 -9.13
CA GLY A 96 -2.14 4.96 -9.77
C GLY A 96 -1.95 6.48 -9.54
N ARG A 97 -2.82 7.15 -8.77
CA ARG A 97 -2.77 8.61 -8.59
C ARG A 97 -2.02 9.04 -7.34
N ARG A 98 -1.53 10.28 -7.30
CA ARG A 98 -0.86 10.82 -6.11
C ARG A 98 -1.87 11.35 -5.09
N SER A 99 -1.42 11.56 -3.87
CA SER A 99 -2.27 12.19 -2.83
C SER A 99 -2.72 13.57 -3.27
N GLY A 100 -4.01 13.87 -3.04
CA GLY A 100 -4.71 15.04 -3.55
C GLY A 100 -5.54 14.75 -4.81
N GLU A 101 -5.20 13.73 -5.60
CA GLU A 101 -5.97 13.34 -6.79
C GLU A 101 -6.98 12.21 -6.50
N HIS A 102 -6.58 11.20 -5.72
CA HIS A 102 -7.41 10.01 -5.45
C HIS A 102 -8.46 10.18 -4.35
N GLY A 103 -8.60 11.36 -3.74
CA GLY A 103 -9.64 11.66 -2.74
C GLY A 103 -9.44 11.10 -1.33
N MET A 104 -8.63 10.06 -1.13
CA MET A 104 -8.26 9.54 0.21
C MET A 104 -7.21 10.42 0.91
N VAL A 105 -7.62 11.37 1.74
CA VAL A 105 -6.73 12.41 2.30
C VAL A 105 -6.23 12.14 3.72
N GLY A 106 -6.39 10.92 4.26
CA GLY A 106 -5.88 10.57 5.58
C GLY A 106 -6.51 9.32 6.19
N TYR A 107 -6.04 8.95 7.38
CA TYR A 107 -6.63 7.87 8.19
C TYR A 107 -8.11 8.15 8.53
N SER A 108 -8.40 9.42 8.82
CA SER A 108 -9.74 9.96 8.89
C SER A 108 -9.82 11.28 8.14
N PHE A 109 -10.98 11.57 7.58
CA PHE A 109 -11.22 12.82 6.85
C PHE A 109 -12.69 13.23 6.91
N ARG A 110 -12.94 14.53 6.72
CA ARG A 110 -14.30 15.08 6.71
C ARG A 110 -14.94 14.87 5.35
N ILE A 111 -16.14 14.30 5.34
CA ILE A 111 -17.02 14.24 4.17
C ILE A 111 -18.17 15.23 4.41
N PRO A 112 -18.51 16.09 3.42
CA PRO A 112 -19.68 16.96 3.51
C PRO A 112 -20.92 16.18 3.94
N ASP A 113 -21.73 16.76 4.83
CA ASP A 113 -22.98 16.17 5.34
C ASP A 113 -22.86 14.86 6.16
N HIS A 114 -21.67 14.25 6.22
CA HIS A 114 -21.44 12.99 6.94
C HIS A 114 -20.42 13.09 8.08
N GLY A 115 -19.77 14.25 8.25
CA GLY A 115 -18.82 14.49 9.34
C GLY A 115 -17.46 13.83 9.10
N VAL A 116 -16.73 13.52 10.18
CA VAL A 116 -15.41 12.88 10.09
C VAL A 116 -15.59 11.37 10.00
N VAL A 117 -15.02 10.76 8.96
CA VAL A 117 -15.09 9.32 8.67
C VAL A 117 -13.72 8.69 8.86
N ASN A 118 -13.68 7.51 9.46
CA ASN A 118 -12.51 6.64 9.49
C ASN A 118 -12.44 5.85 8.18
N ALA A 119 -11.36 6.03 7.42
CA ALA A 119 -11.23 5.44 6.09
C ALA A 119 -11.05 3.91 6.13
N LEU A 120 -10.40 3.36 7.17
CA LEU A 120 -10.14 1.92 7.26
C LEU A 120 -11.39 1.15 7.68
N ARG A 121 -12.17 1.70 8.63
CA ARG A 121 -13.40 1.08 9.14
C ARG A 121 -14.64 1.43 8.33
N TRP A 122 -14.60 2.53 7.56
CA TRP A 122 -15.76 3.09 6.87
C TRP A 122 -16.92 3.45 7.81
N THR A 123 -16.59 4.02 8.96
CA THR A 123 -17.53 4.43 10.03
C THR A 123 -17.29 5.90 10.41
N PRO A 124 -18.20 6.58 11.14
CA PRO A 124 -17.87 7.82 11.80
C PRO A 124 -16.64 7.67 12.71
N HIS A 125 -15.84 8.73 12.82
CA HIS A 125 -14.72 8.81 13.75
C HIS A 125 -15.15 9.44 15.08
N PRO A 126 -14.74 8.89 16.25
CA PRO A 126 -13.87 7.73 16.41
C PRO A 126 -14.62 6.39 16.25
N VAL A 127 -15.92 6.38 16.52
CA VAL A 127 -16.78 5.19 16.51
C VAL A 127 -18.15 5.52 15.93
N GLY A 128 -18.79 4.53 15.30
CA GLY A 128 -20.16 4.62 14.82
C GLY A 128 -20.53 3.41 13.97
N ALA A 129 -21.72 3.46 13.38
CA ALA A 129 -22.20 2.40 12.48
C ALA A 129 -21.47 2.43 11.13
N ASP A 130 -21.56 1.32 10.41
CA ASP A 130 -21.10 1.19 9.03
C ASP A 130 -21.79 2.23 8.13
N LEU A 131 -21.02 2.94 7.30
CA LEU A 131 -21.54 3.96 6.39
C LEU A 131 -21.63 3.48 4.94
N ARG A 132 -21.29 2.24 4.59
CA ARG A 132 -21.21 1.80 3.18
C ARG A 132 -22.49 1.94 2.37
N ASP A 133 -23.65 1.94 3.02
CA ASP A 133 -24.96 2.10 2.37
C ASP A 133 -25.33 3.56 2.12
N VAL A 134 -24.79 4.50 2.90
CA VAL A 134 -25.06 5.94 2.80
C VAL A 134 -23.91 6.73 2.18
N LEU A 135 -22.69 6.20 2.31
CA LEU A 135 -21.45 6.64 1.70
C LEU A 135 -20.91 5.48 0.87
N VAL A 136 -21.47 5.36 -0.33
CA VAL A 136 -21.05 4.36 -1.30
C VAL A 136 -19.57 4.59 -1.62
N PRO A 137 -18.69 3.60 -1.36
CA PRO A 137 -17.24 3.75 -1.55
C PRO A 137 -16.80 4.25 -2.93
N GLU A 138 -17.49 3.82 -3.97
CA GLU A 138 -17.24 4.20 -5.36
C GLU A 138 -17.64 5.65 -5.68
N ASP A 139 -18.49 6.28 -4.87
CA ASP A 139 -18.80 7.71 -5.02
C ASP A 139 -17.76 8.57 -4.28
N VAL A 140 -17.23 8.08 -3.16
CA VAL A 140 -16.15 8.75 -2.41
C VAL A 140 -14.83 8.71 -3.19
N GLN A 141 -14.58 7.63 -3.92
CA GLN A 141 -13.46 7.50 -4.86
C GLN A 141 -14.00 7.12 -6.24
N PRO A 142 -14.14 8.10 -7.15
CA PRO A 142 -14.75 7.84 -8.45
C PRO A 142 -13.75 7.43 -9.54
N LEU A 143 -12.44 7.62 -9.35
CA LEU A 143 -11.47 7.33 -10.41
C LEU A 143 -11.37 5.82 -10.65
N PRO A 144 -11.20 5.37 -11.91
CA PRO A 144 -10.91 3.98 -12.20
C PRO A 144 -9.70 3.47 -11.40
N THR A 145 -9.76 2.21 -10.98
CA THR A 145 -8.62 1.54 -10.36
C THR A 145 -7.72 0.93 -11.43
N THR A 146 -6.42 0.84 -11.14
CA THR A 146 -5.43 0.12 -11.96
C THR A 146 -5.82 -1.35 -12.13
N PHE A 147 -6.44 -1.95 -11.10
CA PHE A 147 -7.00 -3.30 -11.15
C PHE A 147 -8.14 -3.43 -12.16
N GLY A 148 -9.10 -2.49 -12.15
CA GLY A 148 -10.21 -2.48 -13.09
C GLY A 148 -9.75 -2.26 -14.52
N GLN A 149 -8.77 -1.38 -14.73
CA GLN A 149 -8.14 -1.15 -16.03
C GLN A 149 -7.42 -2.40 -16.54
N ALA A 150 -6.64 -3.08 -15.70
CA ALA A 150 -5.96 -4.32 -16.06
C ALA A 150 -6.96 -5.44 -16.42
N THR A 151 -8.03 -5.60 -15.65
CA THR A 151 -9.12 -6.55 -15.97
C THR A 151 -9.79 -6.20 -17.30
N ALA A 152 -10.06 -4.93 -17.57
CA ALA A 152 -10.64 -4.49 -18.84
C ALA A 152 -9.69 -4.74 -20.04
N ALA A 153 -8.38 -4.75 -19.81
CA ALA A 153 -7.37 -5.13 -20.78
C ALA A 153 -7.17 -6.66 -20.92
N GLY A 154 -7.96 -7.48 -20.20
CA GLY A 154 -7.93 -8.93 -20.29
C GLY A 154 -6.93 -9.63 -19.37
N VAL A 155 -6.30 -8.91 -18.44
CA VAL A 155 -5.41 -9.50 -17.43
C VAL A 155 -6.24 -10.15 -16.33
N ALA A 156 -5.87 -11.36 -15.91
CA ALA A 156 -6.42 -11.96 -14.71
C ALA A 156 -5.88 -11.23 -13.46
N VAL A 157 -6.74 -10.51 -12.74
CA VAL A 157 -6.35 -9.69 -11.59
C VAL A 157 -6.85 -10.29 -10.28
N SER A 158 -5.94 -10.46 -9.31
CA SER A 158 -6.26 -10.88 -7.94
C SER A 158 -5.83 -9.85 -6.90
N VAL A 159 -6.69 -9.55 -5.93
CA VAL A 159 -6.37 -8.77 -4.73
C VAL A 159 -6.30 -9.75 -3.58
N ILE A 160 -5.11 -10.05 -3.08
CA ILE A 160 -4.83 -11.10 -2.09
C ILE A 160 -4.48 -10.42 -0.76
N SER A 161 -5.41 -10.42 0.17
CA SER A 161 -5.30 -9.69 1.43
C SER A 161 -6.19 -10.32 2.51
N GLY A 162 -6.10 -9.84 3.75
CA GLY A 162 -6.86 -10.33 4.90
C GLY A 162 -8.34 -10.56 4.56
N ALA A 163 -8.86 -11.75 4.87
CA ALA A 163 -10.25 -12.11 4.59
C ALA A 163 -11.25 -11.15 5.24
N GLU A 164 -10.89 -10.54 6.35
CA GLU A 164 -11.65 -9.50 7.07
C GLU A 164 -11.88 -8.23 6.24
N PHE A 165 -11.02 -7.92 5.24
CA PHE A 165 -11.20 -6.74 4.39
C PHE A 165 -12.03 -7.02 3.13
N THR A 166 -12.55 -8.25 2.97
CA THR A 166 -13.44 -8.61 1.86
C THR A 166 -14.65 -7.67 1.84
N ASN A 167 -14.86 -6.99 0.71
CA ASN A 167 -15.92 -5.98 0.53
C ASN A 167 -15.93 -4.82 1.55
N SER A 168 -14.82 -4.60 2.27
CA SER A 168 -14.69 -3.42 3.15
C SER A 168 -14.85 -2.13 2.33
N GLY A 169 -15.18 -1.03 3.01
CA GLY A 169 -15.37 0.25 2.33
C GLY A 169 -14.12 0.70 1.59
N LEU A 170 -12.96 0.62 2.24
CA LEU A 170 -11.68 0.97 1.60
C LEU A 170 -11.35 0.04 0.43
N THR A 171 -11.52 -1.28 0.58
CA THR A 171 -11.30 -2.25 -0.50
C THR A 171 -12.14 -1.90 -1.73
N ARG A 172 -13.42 -1.57 -1.55
CA ARG A 172 -14.30 -1.13 -2.64
C ARG A 172 -13.87 0.21 -3.24
N ALA A 173 -13.50 1.17 -2.39
CA ALA A 173 -13.08 2.49 -2.82
C ALA A 173 -11.79 2.48 -3.65
N VAL A 174 -10.81 1.61 -3.36
CA VAL A 174 -9.48 1.73 -3.99
C VAL A 174 -8.93 0.45 -4.59
N LEU A 175 -9.42 -0.73 -4.20
CA LEU A 175 -8.91 -2.03 -4.67
C LEU A 175 -9.92 -2.80 -5.55
N ARG A 176 -11.03 -2.18 -5.96
CA ARG A 176 -12.05 -2.83 -6.81
C ARG A 176 -11.53 -3.14 -8.21
N GLY A 177 -12.18 -4.08 -8.91
CA GLY A 177 -11.93 -4.38 -10.32
C GLY A 177 -11.17 -5.69 -10.58
N GLY A 178 -10.61 -6.32 -9.54
CA GLY A 178 -10.09 -7.69 -9.58
C GLY A 178 -10.90 -8.66 -8.72
N GLN A 179 -10.50 -9.94 -8.71
CA GLN A 179 -11.04 -10.93 -7.79
C GLN A 179 -10.40 -10.77 -6.41
N TYR A 180 -11.20 -10.54 -5.38
CA TYR A 180 -10.70 -10.49 -4.01
C TYR A 180 -10.52 -11.91 -3.45
N VAL A 181 -9.30 -12.24 -3.05
CA VAL A 181 -8.91 -13.54 -2.49
C VAL A 181 -8.54 -13.32 -1.03
N GLY A 182 -9.48 -13.62 -0.13
CA GLY A 182 -9.27 -13.52 1.31
C GLY A 182 -8.26 -14.56 1.80
N VAL A 183 -7.26 -14.12 2.57
CA VAL A 183 -6.27 -14.97 3.25
C VAL A 183 -6.28 -14.72 4.75
N HIS A 184 -5.76 -15.67 5.52
CA HIS A 184 -5.79 -15.63 6.98
C HIS A 184 -4.40 -15.54 7.62
N ARG A 185 -3.35 -15.99 6.91
CA ARG A 185 -1.98 -16.11 7.41
C ARG A 185 -0.97 -15.86 6.28
N LEU A 186 0.32 -15.86 6.63
CA LEU A 186 1.40 -15.73 5.63
C LEU A 186 1.45 -16.90 4.64
N GLY A 187 1.09 -18.11 5.09
CA GLY A 187 1.19 -19.32 4.26
C GLY A 187 0.19 -19.35 3.10
N ASP A 188 -1.07 -18.99 3.34
CA ASP A 188 -2.08 -18.88 2.28
C ASP A 188 -1.88 -17.62 1.44
N LEU A 189 -1.36 -16.51 2.01
CA LEU A 189 -0.88 -15.38 1.21
C LEU A 189 0.18 -15.81 0.19
N ALA A 190 1.24 -16.49 0.64
CA ALA A 190 2.31 -16.98 -0.22
C ALA A 190 1.79 -17.89 -1.34
N ALA A 191 0.98 -18.90 -0.98
CA ALA A 191 0.44 -19.86 -1.93
C ALA A 191 -0.43 -19.20 -3.01
N ARG A 192 -1.26 -18.21 -2.62
CA ARG A 192 -2.11 -17.48 -3.58
C ARG A 192 -1.31 -16.55 -4.48
N VAL A 193 -0.27 -15.90 -3.97
CA VAL A 193 0.64 -15.08 -4.78
C VAL A 193 1.38 -15.95 -5.79
N GLN A 194 1.97 -17.05 -5.35
CA GLN A 194 2.68 -18.00 -6.23
C GLN A 194 1.78 -18.51 -7.34
N GLN A 195 0.56 -18.93 -7.01
CA GLN A 195 -0.42 -19.41 -7.98
C GLN A 195 -0.75 -18.31 -9.01
N ALA A 196 -1.11 -17.10 -8.57
CA ALA A 196 -1.50 -16.03 -9.48
C ALA A 196 -0.38 -15.64 -10.46
N VAL A 197 0.87 -15.61 -9.98
CA VAL A 197 2.04 -15.32 -10.84
C VAL A 197 2.32 -16.49 -11.80
N ALA A 198 2.22 -17.73 -11.34
CA ALA A 198 2.41 -18.92 -12.19
C ALA A 198 1.38 -19.02 -13.31
N ASP A 199 0.13 -18.62 -13.04
CA ASP A 199 -0.96 -18.59 -14.01
C ASP A 199 -0.85 -17.42 -15.03
N GLY A 200 0.18 -16.57 -14.90
CA GLY A 200 0.38 -15.40 -15.77
C GLY A 200 -0.55 -14.23 -15.46
N GLY A 201 -1.11 -14.18 -14.25
CA GLY A 201 -1.95 -13.09 -13.77
C GLY A 201 -1.15 -11.95 -13.14
N PHE A 202 -1.87 -10.86 -12.85
CA PHE A 202 -1.41 -9.80 -11.98
C PHE A 202 -2.06 -9.98 -10.61
N CYS A 203 -1.27 -9.91 -9.53
CA CYS A 203 -1.82 -9.85 -8.18
C CYS A 203 -1.25 -8.71 -7.35
N TYR A 204 -2.11 -8.12 -6.52
CA TYR A 204 -1.72 -7.25 -5.44
C TYR A 204 -1.82 -8.04 -4.13
N GLY A 205 -0.69 -8.24 -3.46
CA GLY A 205 -0.62 -8.85 -2.13
C GLY A 205 -0.51 -7.77 -1.06
N TYR A 206 -1.14 -7.96 0.10
CA TYR A 206 -1.03 -7.04 1.24
C TYR A 206 -0.85 -7.79 2.56
N HIS A 207 0.06 -7.29 3.42
CA HIS A 207 0.24 -7.79 4.78
C HIS A 207 0.46 -6.65 5.79
N ALA A 208 -0.32 -6.65 6.88
CA ALA A 208 -0.43 -5.53 7.83
C ALA A 208 0.40 -5.66 9.12
N ASP A 209 0.79 -6.89 9.52
CA ASP A 209 1.21 -7.12 10.91
C ASP A 209 2.51 -6.39 11.30
N LEU A 210 3.37 -6.05 10.34
CA LEU A 210 4.61 -5.32 10.61
C LEU A 210 4.32 -3.91 11.12
N ASP A 211 3.40 -3.20 10.45
CA ASP A 211 2.90 -1.89 10.87
C ASP A 211 2.23 -1.95 12.24
N MET A 212 1.34 -2.92 12.44
CA MET A 212 0.66 -3.15 13.72
C MET A 212 1.65 -3.26 14.88
N LEU A 213 2.69 -4.07 14.73
CA LEU A 213 3.71 -4.23 15.77
C LEU A 213 4.61 -3.00 15.92
N GLY A 214 4.80 -2.23 14.85
CA GLY A 214 5.47 -0.93 14.90
C GLY A 214 4.69 0.06 15.76
N HIS A 215 3.38 0.13 15.60
CA HIS A 215 2.51 0.95 16.43
C HIS A 215 2.40 0.50 17.89
N LEU A 216 2.36 -0.82 18.14
CA LEU A 216 2.20 -1.35 19.50
C LEU A 216 3.49 -1.31 20.33
N TYR A 217 4.64 -1.56 19.69
CA TYR A 217 5.90 -1.81 20.41
C TYR A 217 7.05 -0.89 19.96
N GLY A 218 6.84 -0.06 18.94
CA GLY A 218 7.88 0.74 18.32
C GLY A 218 8.62 -0.03 17.21
N ALA A 219 8.95 0.68 16.13
CA ALA A 219 9.79 0.17 15.07
C ALA A 219 11.19 -0.16 15.62
N GLY A 220 11.71 -1.34 15.27
CA GLY A 220 13.00 -1.81 15.78
C GLY A 220 12.97 -2.54 17.13
N SER A 221 11.81 -2.60 17.79
CA SER A 221 11.61 -3.45 18.97
C SER A 221 11.81 -4.94 18.65
N THR A 222 12.05 -5.77 19.67
CA THR A 222 12.22 -7.22 19.48
C THR A 222 11.02 -7.86 18.77
N ALA A 223 9.79 -7.49 19.14
CA ALA A 223 8.59 -8.00 18.50
C ALA A 223 8.50 -7.60 17.02
N TRP A 224 8.78 -6.33 16.71
CA TRP A 224 8.80 -5.82 15.34
C TRP A 224 9.88 -6.52 14.48
N ARG A 225 11.10 -6.68 15.01
CA ARG A 225 12.21 -7.36 14.32
C ARG A 225 11.91 -8.84 14.07
N MET A 226 11.26 -9.51 15.02
CA MET A 226 10.82 -10.90 14.82
C MET A 226 9.74 -11.00 13.73
N GLN A 227 8.85 -10.02 13.63
CA GLN A 227 7.88 -9.99 12.52
C GLN A 227 8.54 -9.67 11.18
N LEU A 228 9.52 -8.77 11.15
CA LEU A 228 10.31 -8.49 9.96
C LEU A 228 10.98 -9.78 9.42
N ARG A 229 11.51 -10.64 10.30
CA ARG A 229 12.03 -11.96 9.92
C ARG A 229 10.96 -12.87 9.28
N GLN A 230 9.71 -12.81 9.75
CA GLN A 230 8.62 -13.59 9.15
C GLN A 230 8.20 -13.04 7.77
N VAL A 231 8.20 -11.71 7.60
CA VAL A 231 7.99 -11.09 6.30
C VAL A 231 9.11 -11.48 5.32
N ASP A 232 10.37 -11.50 5.79
CA ASP A 232 11.50 -11.94 4.97
C ASP A 232 11.31 -13.39 4.48
N ARG A 233 10.85 -14.29 5.35
CA ARG A 233 10.51 -15.68 4.98
C ARG A 233 9.34 -15.79 4.02
N LEU A 234 8.33 -14.94 4.15
CA LEU A 234 7.25 -14.85 3.16
C LEU A 234 7.83 -14.51 1.79
N VAL A 235 8.66 -13.46 1.71
CA VAL A 235 9.28 -13.01 0.46
C VAL A 235 10.20 -14.07 -0.13
N GLU A 236 11.05 -14.69 0.68
CA GLU A 236 11.90 -15.84 0.30
C GLU A 236 11.07 -16.92 -0.40
N SER A 237 9.96 -17.34 0.22
CA SER A 237 9.11 -18.39 -0.33
C SER A 237 8.47 -18.02 -1.67
N ILE A 238 8.16 -16.74 -1.90
CA ILE A 238 7.59 -16.29 -3.17
C ILE A 238 8.69 -16.25 -4.23
N VAL A 239 9.86 -15.69 -3.91
CA VAL A 239 11.00 -15.56 -4.83
C VAL A 239 11.48 -16.93 -5.31
N GLU A 240 11.62 -17.91 -4.42
CA GLU A 240 12.04 -19.27 -4.77
C GLU A 240 11.08 -19.99 -5.73
N ALA A 241 9.81 -19.59 -5.71
CA ALA A 241 8.75 -20.16 -6.54
C ALA A 241 8.43 -19.36 -7.80
N LEU A 242 9.13 -18.23 -8.07
CA LEU A 242 8.85 -17.41 -9.24
C LEU A 242 9.13 -18.19 -10.54
N PRO A 243 8.17 -18.26 -11.47
CA PRO A 243 8.39 -18.87 -12.78
C PRO A 243 9.30 -17.97 -13.65
N ALA A 244 9.82 -18.50 -14.75
CA ALA A 244 10.46 -17.68 -15.77
C ALA A 244 9.49 -16.60 -16.28
N GLY A 245 9.94 -15.33 -16.27
CA GLY A 245 9.11 -14.18 -16.59
C GLY A 245 8.14 -13.74 -15.47
N GLY A 246 8.27 -14.31 -14.26
CA GLY A 246 7.58 -13.85 -13.06
C GLY A 246 8.27 -12.62 -12.46
N LEU A 247 7.49 -11.67 -11.96
CA LEU A 247 7.98 -10.47 -11.28
C LEU A 247 7.38 -10.36 -9.88
N LEU A 248 8.21 -10.05 -8.90
CA LEU A 248 7.79 -9.63 -7.56
C LEU A 248 8.33 -8.23 -7.29
N ALA A 249 7.44 -7.28 -7.03
CA ALA A 249 7.77 -5.96 -6.52
C ALA A 249 7.31 -5.86 -5.06
N VAL A 250 8.24 -5.78 -4.12
CA VAL A 250 7.92 -5.56 -2.70
C VAL A 250 7.98 -4.07 -2.40
N VAL A 251 6.90 -3.52 -1.86
CA VAL A 251 6.74 -2.09 -1.57
C VAL A 251 6.12 -1.86 -0.19
N ALA A 252 6.08 -0.61 0.24
CA ALA A 252 5.36 -0.15 1.42
C ALA A 252 4.53 1.08 1.08
N ASP A 253 3.41 1.25 1.76
CA ASP A 253 2.59 2.47 1.75
C ASP A 253 3.25 3.64 2.48
N HIS A 254 3.89 3.36 3.61
CA HIS A 254 4.64 4.31 4.40
C HIS A 254 5.78 3.66 5.20
N GLY A 255 6.56 4.49 5.89
CA GLY A 255 7.48 4.02 6.93
C GLY A 255 6.87 4.15 8.32
N MET A 256 7.73 4.05 9.33
CA MET A 256 7.37 4.28 10.73
C MET A 256 8.46 5.10 11.41
N VAL A 257 8.06 5.96 12.34
CA VAL A 257 8.97 6.69 13.21
C VAL A 257 8.57 6.42 14.66
N ASN A 258 9.55 6.25 15.54
CA ASN A 258 9.29 6.19 16.97
C ASN A 258 9.08 7.61 17.49
N LEU A 259 8.13 7.76 18.42
CA LEU A 259 7.84 9.03 19.08
C LEU A 259 8.40 9.00 20.49
N ASP A 260 9.18 10.02 20.85
CA ASP A 260 9.56 10.27 22.24
C ASP A 260 8.53 11.21 22.88
N GLU A 261 8.21 11.00 24.17
CA GLU A 261 7.25 11.86 24.89
C GLU A 261 7.63 13.35 24.85
N ALA A 262 8.93 13.64 24.79
CA ALA A 262 9.46 15.00 24.68
C ALA A 262 9.11 15.70 23.35
N ASP A 263 8.81 14.93 22.30
CA ASP A 263 8.42 15.43 20.97
C ASP A 263 6.90 15.58 20.83
N VAL A 264 6.12 15.16 21.85
CA VAL A 264 4.66 15.27 21.84
C VAL A 264 4.25 16.66 22.30
N VAL A 265 3.53 17.38 21.43
CA VAL A 265 2.95 18.69 21.74
C VAL A 265 1.46 18.53 22.00
N ASP A 266 1.04 18.79 23.23
CA ASP A 266 -0.38 18.96 23.57
C ASP A 266 -0.83 20.38 23.18
N ILE A 267 -1.72 20.47 22.20
CA ILE A 267 -2.22 21.75 21.68
C ILE A 267 -3.06 22.47 22.74
N ASP A 268 -3.83 21.75 23.56
CA ASP A 268 -4.68 22.36 24.59
C ASP A 268 -3.84 23.00 25.71
N ALA A 269 -2.60 22.52 25.89
CA ALA A 269 -1.62 23.07 26.82
C ALA A 269 -0.87 24.31 26.25
N ARG A 270 -1.12 24.71 25.01
CA ARG A 270 -0.39 25.76 24.28
C ARG A 270 -1.36 26.80 23.70
N PRO A 271 -1.83 27.76 24.51
CA PRO A 271 -2.81 28.76 24.09
C PRO A 271 -2.41 29.52 22.81
N GLU A 272 -1.11 29.73 22.60
CA GLU A 272 -0.59 30.38 21.39
C GLU A 272 -0.86 29.61 20.08
N LEU A 273 -1.19 28.30 20.16
CA LEU A 273 -1.55 27.46 19.01
C LEU A 273 -3.06 27.45 18.74
N LEU A 274 -3.86 28.08 19.59
CA LEU A 274 -5.32 28.19 19.42
C LEU A 274 -5.73 29.48 18.67
N ASP A 275 -4.79 30.42 18.51
CA ASP A 275 -4.95 31.66 17.74
C ASP A 275 -4.80 31.34 16.24
N GLY A 276 -5.88 30.85 15.62
CA GLY A 276 -5.97 30.55 14.18
C GLY A 276 -5.98 31.78 13.27
#